data_AF-A0A3B0C2V9-F1
#
_entry.id   AF-A0A3B0C2V9-F1
#
_cell.length_a   1.000
_cell.length_b   1.000
_cell.length_c   1.000
_cell.angle_alpha   90.00
_cell.angle_beta   90.00
_cell.angle_gamma   90.00
#
_symmetry.space_group_name_H-M   'P 1'
#
loop_
_entity.id
_entity.type
_entity.pdbx_description
1 polymer ?
#
loop_
_entity_poly.entity_id
_entity_poly.type
_entity_poly.pdbx_seq_one_letter_code
_entity_poly.pdbx_strand_id
1 'polypeptide(L)'
;MEIVEIVILSVSSLILLYVGAMRLSRPIKNYLENSGITLQNDVNLLNEMRGVSSVMLCGGIIILLGTIIPSITFTSFVVAALIFLGFALGRFISMAVDGKPNKKIIQGIWFEIVLGAANVFSLVNTWV
;
A
#
# COMPACT_ATOMS: atom_id res chain seq x y z
N MET A 1 -8.93 -20.22 -6.74
CA MET A 1 -8.40 -18.89 -7.04
C MET A 1 -8.05 -18.85 -8.51
N GLU A 2 -8.65 -17.93 -9.26
CA GLU A 2 -8.34 -17.76 -10.67
C GLU A 2 -6.96 -17.11 -10.86
N ILE A 3 -6.38 -17.26 -12.06
CA ILE A 3 -5.07 -16.65 -12.39
C ILE A 3 -5.09 -15.14 -12.14
N VAL A 4 -6.21 -14.48 -12.44
CA VAL A 4 -6.39 -13.03 -12.25
C VAL A 4 -6.23 -12.64 -10.77
N GLU A 5 -6.87 -13.38 -9.86
CA GLU A 5 -6.79 -13.17 -8.41
C GLU A 5 -5.37 -13.34 -7.88
N ILE A 6 -4.66 -14.38 -8.35
CA ILE A 6 -3.25 -14.62 -7.99
C ILE A 6 -2.40 -13.41 -8.40
N VAL A 7 -2.57 -12.92 -9.63
CA VAL A 7 -1.80 -11.79 -10.16
C VAL A 7 -2.08 -10.52 -9.35
N ILE A 8 -3.35 -10.23 -9.04
CA ILE A 8 -3.74 -9.04 -8.28
C ILE A 8 -3.11 -9.06 -6.88
N LEU A 9 -3.24 -10.16 -6.13
CA LEU A 9 -2.64 -10.29 -4.80
C LEU A 9 -1.10 -10.27 -4.85
N SER A 10 -0.50 -10.89 -5.86
CA SER A 10 0.96 -10.92 -6.02
C SER A 10 1.54 -9.53 -6.28
N VAL A 11 0.96 -8.78 -7.22
CA VAL A 11 1.41 -7.41 -7.52
C VAL A 11 1.19 -6.50 -6.31
N SER A 12 0.03 -6.59 -5.68
CA SER A 12 -0.34 -5.84 -4.49
C SER A 12 0.64 -6.06 -3.33
N SER A 13 0.93 -7.33 -3.02
CA SER A 13 1.85 -7.69 -1.95
C SER A 13 3.28 -7.28 -2.25
N LEU A 14 3.79 -7.52 -3.46
CA LEU A 14 5.16 -7.16 -3.83
C LEU A 14 5.43 -5.66 -3.67
N ILE A 15 4.48 -4.82 -4.08
CA ILE A 15 4.61 -3.36 -3.93
C ILE A 15 4.68 -2.98 -2.44
N LEU A 16 3.77 -3.50 -1.61
CA LEU A 16 3.74 -3.17 -0.19
C LEU A 16 4.94 -3.72 0.59
N LEU A 17 5.40 -4.94 0.26
CA LEU A 17 6.61 -5.52 0.81
C LEU A 17 7.83 -4.68 0.47
N TYR A 18 7.99 -4.32 -0.80
CA TYR A 18 9.12 -3.53 -1.29
C TYR A 18 9.15 -2.14 -0.64
N VAL A 19 8.05 -1.39 -0.74
CA VAL A 19 7.97 -0.02 -0.20
C VAL A 19 8.05 -0.03 1.33
N GLY A 20 7.36 -0.95 2.00
CA GLY A 20 7.40 -1.10 3.45
C GLY A 20 8.78 -1.42 3.97
N ALA A 21 9.45 -2.43 3.42
CA ALA A 21 10.80 -2.84 3.84
C ALA A 21 11.84 -1.73 3.62
N MET A 22 11.79 -1.06 2.46
CA MET A 22 12.69 0.05 2.17
C MET A 22 12.50 1.21 3.14
N ARG A 23 11.27 1.70 3.30
CA ARG A 23 11.00 2.86 4.16
C ARG A 23 11.23 2.56 5.64
N LEU A 24 11.03 1.31 6.07
CA LEU A 24 11.37 0.85 7.42
C LEU A 24 12.88 0.92 7.67
N SER A 25 13.68 0.45 6.70
CA SER A 25 15.13 0.35 6.82
C SER A 25 15.84 1.70 6.76
N ARG A 26 15.53 2.51 5.73
CA ARG A 26 16.19 3.81 5.46
C ARG A 26 15.17 4.89 5.07
N PRO A 27 14.37 5.39 6.02
CA PRO A 27 13.25 6.30 5.75
C PRO A 27 13.68 7.56 4.99
N ILE A 28 14.69 8.31 5.48
CA ILE A 28 15.11 9.60 4.90
C ILE A 28 15.43 9.46 3.40
N LYS A 29 16.28 8.48 3.06
CA LYS A 29 16.70 8.24 1.67
C LYS A 29 15.52 7.79 0.80
N ASN A 30 14.76 6.81 1.27
CA ASN A 30 13.75 6.15 0.43
C ASN A 30 12.49 7.02 0.23
N TYR A 31 12.12 7.87 1.21
CA TYR A 31 11.06 8.85 1.01
C TYR A 31 11.45 9.93 -0.03
N LEU A 32 12.72 10.36 -0.05
CA LEU A 32 13.22 11.30 -1.05
C LEU A 32 13.23 10.67 -2.46
N GLU A 33 13.77 9.45 -2.58
CA GLU A 33 13.89 8.75 -3.85
C GLU A 33 12.53 8.31 -4.41
N ASN A 34 11.66 7.70 -3.60
CA ASN A 34 10.40 7.13 -4.09
C ASN A 34 9.24 8.12 -4.10
N SER A 35 9.26 9.14 -3.24
CA SER A 35 8.12 10.06 -3.06
C SER A 35 8.49 11.52 -3.19
N GLY A 36 9.77 11.87 -3.29
CA GLY A 36 10.21 13.27 -3.36
C GLY A 36 9.98 14.02 -2.05
N ILE A 37 9.83 13.30 -0.93
CA ILE A 37 9.58 13.88 0.39
C ILE A 37 10.92 13.97 1.13
N THR A 38 11.32 15.19 1.47
CA THR A 38 12.47 15.42 2.36
C THR A 38 12.01 15.29 3.80
N LEU A 39 12.43 14.22 4.48
CA LEU A 39 12.17 14.04 5.90
C LEU A 39 13.24 14.75 6.73
N GLN A 40 12.81 15.42 7.80
CA GLN A 40 13.73 15.93 8.81
C GLN A 40 14.34 14.74 9.58
N ASN A 41 15.58 14.88 10.02
CA ASN A 41 16.25 13.88 10.86
C ASN A 41 15.82 14.02 12.33
N ASP A 42 14.52 13.93 12.57
CA ASP A 42 13.89 14.00 13.88
C ASP A 42 13.48 12.60 14.35
N VAL A 43 13.83 12.23 15.59
CA VAL A 43 13.62 10.88 16.11
C VAL A 43 12.12 10.52 16.17
N ASN A 44 11.25 11.47 16.51
CA ASN A 44 9.82 11.21 16.60
C ASN A 44 9.22 11.02 15.21
N LEU A 45 9.56 11.89 14.27
CA LEU A 45 9.15 11.77 12.87
C LEU A 45 9.60 10.43 12.26
N LEU A 46 10.84 10.01 12.51
CA LEU A 46 11.35 8.75 12.00
C LEU A 46 10.65 7.53 12.63
N ASN A 47 10.22 7.62 13.89
CA ASN A 47 9.39 6.58 14.52
C ASN A 47 8.03 6.47 13.84
N GLU A 48 7.34 7.59 13.59
CA GLU A 48 6.06 7.60 12.88
C GLU A 48 6.18 7.00 11.47
N MET A 49 7.20 7.42 10.71
CA MET A 49 7.43 6.91 9.36
C MET A 49 7.73 5.42 9.33
N ARG A 50 8.50 4.91 10.30
CA ARG A 50 8.78 3.48 10.43
C ARG A 50 7.55 2.70 10.88
N GLY A 51 6.76 3.24 11.79
CA GLY A 51 5.49 2.67 12.24
C GLY A 51 4.55 2.41 11.06
N VAL A 52 4.26 3.43 10.26
CA VAL A 52 3.41 3.28 9.06
C VAL A 52 4.03 2.31 8.04
N SER A 53 5.34 2.36 7.84
CA SER A 53 6.03 1.44 6.91
C SER A 53 5.95 -0.02 7.35
N SER A 54 5.95 -0.29 8.66
CA SER A 54 5.78 -1.63 9.22
C SER A 54 4.37 -2.17 8.99
N VAL A 55 3.34 -1.31 9.09
CA VAL A 55 1.95 -1.68 8.77
C VAL A 55 1.83 -2.06 7.30
N MET A 56 2.46 -1.29 6.39
CA MET A 56 2.52 -1.63 4.97
C MET A 56 3.21 -2.98 4.72
N LEU A 57 4.35 -3.21 5.37
CA LEU A 57 5.10 -4.46 5.25
C LEU A 57 4.27 -5.67 5.74
N CYS A 58 3.71 -5.59 6.94
CA CYS A 58 2.87 -6.65 7.51
C CYS A 58 1.62 -6.89 6.66
N GLY A 59 0.98 -5.82 6.16
CA GLY A 59 -0.12 -5.92 5.21
C GLY A 59 0.29 -6.67 3.94
N GLY A 60 1.45 -6.33 3.36
CA GLY A 60 2.02 -7.03 2.22
C GLY A 60 2.26 -8.52 2.48
N ILE A 61 2.72 -8.90 3.68
CA ILE A 61 2.88 -10.30 4.07
C ILE A 61 1.53 -11.02 4.11
N ILE A 62 0.52 -10.44 4.75
CA ILE A 62 -0.84 -11.02 4.81
C ILE A 62 -1.42 -11.20 3.41
N ILE A 63 -1.21 -10.21 2.53
CA ILE A 63 -1.69 -10.27 1.15
C ILE A 63 -0.98 -11.38 0.38
N LEU A 64 0.34 -11.50 0.52
CA LEU A 64 1.13 -12.55 -0.12
C LEU A 64 0.68 -13.94 0.34
N LEU A 65 0.46 -14.14 1.64
CA LEU A 65 -0.01 -15.41 2.17
C LEU A 65 -1.35 -15.83 1.55
N GLY A 66 -2.22 -14.88 1.20
CA GLY A 66 -3.47 -15.13 0.48
C GLY A 66 -3.32 -15.78 -0.90
N THR A 67 -2.12 -15.71 -1.49
CA THR A 67 -1.82 -16.41 -2.74
C THR A 67 -1.52 -17.89 -2.56
N ILE A 68 -1.15 -18.30 -1.34
CA ILE A 68 -0.67 -19.65 -1.03
C ILE A 68 -1.69 -20.41 -0.17
N ILE A 69 -2.33 -19.71 0.77
CA ILE A 69 -3.22 -20.31 1.77
C ILE A 69 -4.67 -19.92 1.46
N PRO A 70 -5.50 -20.85 0.94
CA PRO A 70 -6.86 -20.52 0.48
C PRO A 70 -7.79 -19.95 1.56
N SER A 71 -7.61 -20.35 2.82
CA SER A 71 -8.48 -19.93 3.93
C SER A 71 -8.34 -18.44 4.29
N ILE A 72 -7.27 -17.77 3.85
CA ILE A 72 -7.03 -16.35 4.13
C ILE A 72 -7.17 -15.47 2.88
N THR A 73 -7.38 -16.04 1.69
CA THR A 73 -7.52 -15.30 0.43
C THR A 73 -8.52 -14.14 0.52
N PHE A 74 -9.72 -14.41 1.05
CA PHE A 74 -10.73 -13.37 1.26
C PHE A 74 -10.19 -12.23 2.15
N THR A 75 -9.55 -12.57 3.27
CA THR A 75 -8.96 -11.59 4.20
C THR A 75 -7.85 -10.79 3.53
N SER A 76 -7.04 -11.43 2.68
CA SER A 76 -5.98 -10.77 1.92
C SER A 76 -6.53 -9.72 0.96
N PHE A 77 -7.63 -10.01 0.27
CA PHE A 77 -8.32 -9.01 -0.56
C PHE A 77 -8.88 -7.84 0.27
N VAL A 78 -9.49 -8.12 1.43
CA VAL A 78 -9.96 -7.07 2.35
C VAL A 78 -8.82 -6.17 2.80
N VAL A 79 -7.69 -6.75 3.22
CA VAL A 79 -6.52 -5.99 3.67
C VAL A 79 -5.91 -5.17 2.54
N ALA A 80 -5.79 -5.74 1.34
CA ALA A 80 -5.28 -5.01 0.18
C ALA A 80 -6.20 -3.82 -0.20
N ALA A 81 -7.51 -4.05 -0.28
CA ALA A 81 -8.49 -3.00 -0.55
C ALA A 81 -8.41 -1.89 0.51
N LEU A 82 -8.36 -2.26 1.80
CA LEU A 82 -8.25 -1.32 2.91
C LEU A 82 -7.00 -0.45 2.80
N ILE A 83 -5.83 -1.05 2.57
CA ILE A 83 -4.57 -0.30 2.51
C ILE A 83 -4.56 0.65 1.32
N PHE A 84 -4.83 0.14 0.12
CA PHE A 84 -4.72 0.95 -1.09
C PHE A 84 -5.80 2.04 -1.17
N LEU A 85 -7.06 1.71 -0.90
CA LEU A 85 -8.13 2.72 -0.91
C LEU A 85 -8.05 3.65 0.31
N GLY A 86 -7.55 3.16 1.45
CA GLY A 86 -7.30 3.99 2.64
C GLY A 86 -6.25 5.06 2.36
N PHE A 87 -5.14 4.70 1.68
CA PHE A 87 -4.18 5.69 1.21
C PHE A 87 -4.81 6.66 0.21
N ALA A 88 -5.51 6.16 -0.82
CA ALA A 88 -6.14 7.03 -1.82
C ALA A 88 -7.13 8.04 -1.18
N LEU A 89 -7.95 7.57 -0.24
CA LEU A 89 -8.88 8.41 0.52
C LEU A 89 -8.13 9.51 1.30
N GLY A 90 -7.09 9.12 2.05
CA GLY A 90 -6.25 10.08 2.76
C GLY A 90 -5.60 11.10 1.82
N ARG A 91 -5.17 10.67 0.63
CA ARG A 91 -4.61 11.57 -0.40
C ARG A 91 -5.63 12.56 -0.94
N PHE A 92 -6.87 12.13 -1.17
CA PHE A 92 -7.92 13.04 -1.62
C PHE A 92 -8.27 14.09 -0.56
N ILE A 93 -8.37 13.67 0.71
CA ILE A 93 -8.60 14.58 1.83
C ILE A 93 -7.44 15.59 1.93
N SER A 94 -6.19 15.13 1.95
CA SER A 94 -5.03 16.01 1.98
C SER A 94 -4.92 16.92 0.75
N MET A 95 -5.34 16.48 -0.44
CA MET A 95 -5.38 17.37 -1.61
C MET A 95 -6.40 18.51 -1.45
N ALA A 96 -7.53 18.25 -0.79
CA ALA A 96 -8.54 19.25 -0.53
C ALA A 96 -8.13 20.23 0.59
N VAL A 97 -7.44 19.73 1.61
CA VAL A 97 -7.10 20.52 2.82
C VAL A 97 -5.70 21.14 2.75
N ASP A 98 -4.70 20.37 2.34
CA ASP A 98 -3.27 20.74 2.36
C ASP A 98 -2.73 21.16 0.98
N GLY A 99 -3.46 20.84 -0.10
CA GLY A 99 -3.13 21.21 -1.47
C GLY A 99 -2.49 20.10 -2.31
N LYS A 100 -2.14 20.44 -3.56
CA LYS A 100 -1.72 19.46 -4.57
C LYS A 100 -0.30 18.91 -4.29
N PRO A 101 -0.11 17.58 -4.23
CA PRO A 101 1.20 16.98 -3.96
C PRO A 101 2.08 16.95 -5.21
N ASN A 102 3.34 16.53 -5.02
CA ASN A 102 4.30 16.40 -6.11
C ASN A 102 3.94 15.27 -7.10
N LYS A 103 4.63 15.25 -8.25
CA LYS A 103 4.37 14.29 -9.35
C LYS A 103 4.50 12.82 -8.95
N LYS A 104 5.45 12.47 -8.05
CA LYS A 104 5.66 11.09 -7.60
C LYS A 104 4.50 10.60 -6.76
N ILE A 105 3.95 11.46 -5.90
CA ILE A 105 2.76 11.13 -5.11
C ILE A 105 1.54 10.99 -6.02
N ILE A 106 1.36 11.86 -7.02
CA ILE A 106 0.26 11.73 -7.99
C ILE A 106 0.33 10.38 -8.74
N GLN A 107 1.53 9.94 -9.13
CA GLN A 107 1.71 8.61 -9.71
C GLN A 107 1.34 7.50 -8.71
N GLY A 108 1.74 7.64 -7.44
CA GLY A 108 1.35 6.73 -6.37
C GLY A 108 -0.17 6.59 -6.21
N ILE A 109 -0.91 7.70 -6.29
CA ILE A 109 -2.39 7.70 -6.20
C ILE A 109 -3.01 6.83 -7.29
N TRP A 110 -2.46 6.84 -8.51
CA TRP A 110 -2.95 5.96 -9.58
C TRP A 110 -2.77 4.48 -9.23
N PHE A 111 -1.62 4.10 -8.68
CA PHE A 111 -1.41 2.72 -8.22
C PHE A 111 -2.35 2.36 -7.07
N GLU A 112 -2.55 3.26 -6.11
CA GLU A 112 -3.48 3.09 -4.99
C GLU A 112 -4.91 2.84 -5.50
N ILE A 113 -5.40 3.63 -6.45
CA ILE A 113 -6.77 3.45 -6.98
C ILE A 113 -6.89 2.17 -7.82
N VAL A 114 -5.95 1.92 -8.74
CA VAL A 114 -6.03 0.77 -9.65
C VAL A 114 -5.95 -0.55 -8.86
N LEU A 115 -4.98 -0.67 -7.96
CA LEU A 115 -4.83 -1.88 -7.14
C LEU A 115 -5.95 -2.00 -6.12
N GLY A 116 -6.37 -0.89 -5.49
CA GLY A 116 -7.50 -0.89 -4.59
C GLY A 116 -8.78 -1.40 -5.26
N ALA A 117 -9.12 -0.84 -6.43
CA ALA A 117 -10.29 -1.26 -7.21
C ALA A 117 -10.19 -2.72 -7.68
N ALA A 118 -9.02 -3.17 -8.13
CA ALA A 118 -8.80 -4.56 -8.54
C ALA A 118 -8.99 -5.56 -7.39
N ASN A 119 -8.53 -5.20 -6.18
CA ASN A 119 -8.75 -6.03 -4.99
C ASN A 119 -10.21 -6.02 -4.54
N VAL A 120 -10.92 -4.90 -4.65
CA VAL A 120 -12.37 -4.86 -4.37
C VAL A 120 -13.16 -5.71 -5.37
N PHE A 121 -12.83 -5.62 -6.66
CA PHE A 121 -13.46 -6.44 -7.69
C PHE A 121 -13.28 -7.94 -7.41
N SER A 122 -12.05 -8.34 -7.09
CA SER A 122 -11.74 -9.73 -6.74
C SER A 122 -12.44 -10.15 -5.45
N LEU A 123 -12.47 -9.28 -4.43
CA LEU A 123 -13.18 -9.53 -3.18
C LEU A 123 -14.66 -9.84 -3.40
N VAL A 124 -15.33 -9.05 -4.24
CA VAL A 124 -16.75 -9.25 -4.57
C VAL A 124 -16.94 -10.57 -5.32
N ASN A 125 -16.06 -10.89 -6.27
CA ASN A 125 -16.14 -12.15 -7.01
C ASN A 125 -15.83 -13.38 -6.15
N THR A 126 -14.95 -13.27 -5.15
CA THR A 126 -14.68 -14.38 -4.21
C THR A 126 -15.84 -14.59 -3.24
N TRP A 127 -16.70 -13.57 -3.04
CA TRP A 127 -17.82 -13.63 -2.10
C TRP A 127 -19.11 -14.22 -2.71
N VAL A 128 -19.30 -14.07 -4.02
CA VAL A 128 -20.45 -14.58 -4.80
C VAL A 128 -20.19 -16.01 -5.26
#